data_AF-A0A3P7E0I4-F1
#
_entry.id   AF-A0A3P7E0I4-F1
#
_cell.length_a   1.000
_cell.length_b   1.000
_cell.length_c   1.000
_cell.angle_alpha   90.00
_cell.angle_beta   90.00
_cell.angle_gamma   90.00
#
_symmetry.space_group_name_H-M   'P 1'
#
loop_
_entity.id
_entity.type
_entity.pdbx_description
1 polymer ?
#
loop_
_entity_poly.entity_id
_entity_poly.type
_entity_poly.pdbx_seq_one_letter_code
_entity_poly.pdbx_strand_id
1 'polypeptide(L)'
;MKEVNAAAAAMNHCLDQVPNLPDLNISYDGRVEWNPTKSMDATIHQFRTAVLSANVRIIKQILKDLHNLASGQIERFLALLINRTSAEPTKEALMTAICIGSRPLVEFILSLFMEYPGEERNGCRKSKSFPMHMTPLMLACICNNFSIVQCLLLRKHYMQLPHRPDCKF
;
A
#
# COMPACT_ATOMS: atom_id res chain seq x y z
N MET A 1 4.51 -10.43 23.75
CA MET A 1 5.79 -10.68 23.03
C MET A 1 5.62 -11.40 21.68
N LYS A 2 4.40 -11.69 21.19
CA LYS A 2 4.17 -12.39 19.89
C LYS A 2 3.98 -11.48 18.67
N GLU A 3 3.61 -10.21 18.84
CA GLU A 3 3.24 -9.32 17.71
C GLU A 3 4.43 -8.63 17.03
N VAL A 4 5.54 -8.36 17.76
CA VAL A 4 6.78 -7.80 17.19
C VAL A 4 7.40 -8.76 16.16
N ASN A 5 7.16 -10.07 16.32
CA ASN A 5 7.61 -11.08 15.37
C ASN A 5 6.83 -11.05 14.04
N ALA A 6 5.61 -10.50 13.98
CA ALA A 6 4.84 -10.46 12.74
C ALA A 6 5.33 -9.36 11.79
N ALA A 7 5.66 -8.17 12.32
CA ALA A 7 6.26 -7.09 11.54
C ALA A 7 7.70 -7.46 11.11
N ALA A 8 8.47 -8.10 12.00
CA ALA A 8 9.79 -8.62 11.66
C ALA A 8 9.71 -9.77 10.63
N ALA A 9 8.73 -10.67 10.72
CA ALA A 9 8.52 -11.73 9.73
C ALA A 9 8.08 -11.16 8.37
N ALA A 10 7.22 -10.14 8.35
CA ALA A 10 6.85 -9.44 7.13
C ALA A 10 8.04 -8.71 6.49
N MET A 11 8.91 -8.10 7.30
CA MET A 11 10.14 -7.46 6.81
C MET A 11 11.17 -8.47 6.32
N ASN A 12 11.36 -9.60 7.02
CA ASN A 12 12.33 -10.63 6.62
C ASN A 12 11.91 -11.36 5.34
N HIS A 13 10.61 -11.58 5.10
CA HIS A 13 10.14 -12.20 3.87
C HIS A 13 10.28 -11.28 2.63
N CYS A 14 10.46 -9.96 2.83
CA CYS A 14 10.67 -9.00 1.73
C CYS A 14 12.09 -9.00 1.16
N LEU A 15 13.08 -9.57 1.85
CA LEU A 15 14.50 -9.45 1.45
C LEU A 15 14.99 -10.56 0.50
N ASP A 16 14.24 -11.65 0.32
CA ASP A 16 14.77 -12.89 -0.29
C ASP A 16 14.36 -13.18 -1.75
N GLN A 17 13.73 -12.25 -2.47
CA GLN A 17 13.30 -12.51 -3.86
C GLN A 17 13.63 -11.36 -4.81
N VAL A 18 14.85 -11.34 -5.33
CA VAL A 18 15.16 -10.67 -6.61
C VAL A 18 14.76 -11.64 -7.73
N PRO A 19 13.82 -11.28 -8.62
CA PRO A 19 13.47 -12.13 -9.76
C PRO A 19 14.68 -12.26 -10.70
N ASN A 20 15.12 -13.50 -10.98
CA ASN A 20 16.05 -13.78 -12.08
C ASN A 20 15.34 -13.46 -13.41
N LEU A 21 15.62 -12.29 -13.98
CA LEU A 21 15.19 -11.94 -15.34
C LEU A 21 16.16 -12.59 -16.35
N PRO A 22 15.65 -13.20 -17.43
CA PRO A 22 16.48 -13.78 -18.48
C PRO A 22 17.29 -12.69 -19.20
N ASP A 23 18.52 -13.03 -19.60
CA ASP A 23 19.50 -12.18 -20.30
C ASP A 23 18.93 -11.61 -21.62
N LEU A 24 18.12 -10.56 -21.53
CA LEU A 24 17.90 -9.63 -22.62
C LEU A 24 18.96 -8.54 -22.49
N ASN A 25 19.72 -8.32 -23.58
CA ASN A 25 20.71 -7.25 -23.78
C ASN A 25 20.10 -5.83 -23.76
N ILE A 26 19.22 -5.57 -22.80
CA ILE A 26 18.67 -4.27 -22.47
C ILE A 26 19.12 -4.05 -21.04
N SER A 27 20.12 -3.18 -20.85
CA SER A 27 20.52 -2.75 -19.52
C SER A 27 19.26 -2.36 -18.75
N TYR A 28 18.96 -3.08 -17.66
CA TYR A 28 17.87 -2.73 -16.76
C TYR A 28 18.16 -1.33 -16.21
N ASP A 29 17.48 -0.32 -16.73
CA ASP A 29 17.65 1.08 -16.33
C ASP A 29 16.86 1.43 -15.04
N GLY A 30 16.25 0.42 -14.42
CA GLY A 30 15.42 0.56 -13.22
C GLY A 30 14.01 1.10 -13.49
N ARG A 31 13.61 1.35 -14.75
CA ARG A 31 12.30 1.92 -15.06
C ARG A 31 11.29 0.83 -15.40
N VAL A 32 10.40 0.53 -14.46
CA VAL A 32 9.14 -0.16 -14.77
C VAL A 32 8.11 0.91 -15.09
N GLU A 33 7.83 1.13 -16.37
CA GLU A 33 6.72 2.00 -16.78
C GLU A 33 5.38 1.31 -16.51
N TRP A 34 4.60 1.88 -15.60
CA TRP A 34 3.22 1.46 -15.40
C TRP A 34 2.31 2.19 -16.34
N ASN A 35 1.71 1.45 -17.26
CA ASN A 35 0.71 1.95 -18.20
C ASN A 35 -0.68 1.62 -17.68
N PRO A 36 -1.39 2.56 -17.00
CA PRO A 36 -2.77 2.33 -16.61
C PRO A 36 -3.60 2.09 -17.87
N THR A 37 -4.14 0.89 -17.99
CA THR A 37 -5.09 0.58 -19.05
C THR A 37 -6.40 1.31 -18.73
N LYS A 38 -7.18 1.76 -19.72
CA LYS A 38 -8.54 2.34 -19.48
C LYS A 38 -9.43 1.43 -18.60
N SER A 39 -9.20 0.12 -18.65
CA SER A 39 -9.85 -0.86 -17.77
C SER A 39 -9.53 -0.62 -16.28
N MET A 40 -8.30 -0.23 -15.95
CA MET A 40 -7.86 -0.02 -14.57
C MET A 40 -8.57 1.17 -13.93
N ASP A 41 -8.73 2.28 -14.66
CA ASP A 41 -9.47 3.45 -14.17
C ASP A 41 -10.94 3.11 -13.88
N ALA A 42 -11.57 2.32 -14.76
CA ALA A 42 -12.92 1.82 -14.54
C ALA A 42 -13.00 0.92 -13.30
N THR A 43 -12.03 0.02 -13.11
CA THR A 43 -11.97 -0.84 -11.92
C THR A 43 -11.72 -0.04 -10.63
N ILE A 44 -10.85 0.98 -10.66
CA ILE A 44 -10.64 1.90 -9.54
C ILE A 44 -11.95 2.58 -9.15
N HIS A 45 -12.69 3.10 -10.14
CA HIS A 45 -13.97 3.74 -9.90
C HIS A 45 -14.99 2.74 -9.33
N GLN A 46 -15.09 1.55 -9.90
CA GLN A 46 -15.99 0.50 -9.42
C GLN A 46 -15.66 0.08 -7.98
N PHE A 47 -14.37 -0.10 -7.67
CA PHE A 47 -13.90 -0.41 -6.32
C PHE A 47 -14.30 0.67 -5.33
N ARG A 48 -14.06 1.94 -5.67
CA ARG A 48 -14.41 3.09 -4.83
C ARG A 48 -15.92 3.14 -4.58
N THR A 49 -16.75 3.01 -5.61
CA THR A 49 -18.22 2.97 -5.46
C THR A 49 -18.67 1.79 -4.60
N ALA A 50 -18.05 0.62 -4.76
CA ALA A 50 -18.37 -0.56 -3.95
C ALA A 50 -18.03 -0.35 -2.47
N VAL A 51 -16.87 0.25 -2.17
CA VAL A 51 -16.47 0.59 -0.80
C VAL A 51 -17.41 1.63 -0.18
N LEU A 52 -17.76 2.69 -0.93
CA LEU A 52 -18.67 3.74 -0.48
C LEU A 52 -20.08 3.23 -0.20
N SER A 53 -20.55 2.25 -0.98
CA SER A 53 -21.86 1.61 -0.80
C SER A 53 -21.83 0.41 0.16
N ALA A 54 -20.69 0.14 0.80
CA ALA A 54 -20.46 -1.04 1.64
C ALA A 54 -20.85 -2.37 0.94
N ASN A 55 -20.68 -2.44 -0.39
CA ASN A 55 -21.01 -3.62 -1.17
C ASN A 55 -19.91 -4.69 -1.06
N VAL A 56 -19.95 -5.44 0.03
CA VAL A 56 -18.97 -6.47 0.39
C VAL A 56 -18.76 -7.49 -0.73
N ARG A 57 -19.82 -7.83 -1.48
CA ARG A 57 -19.74 -8.82 -2.56
C ARG A 57 -18.82 -8.36 -3.68
N ILE A 58 -18.99 -7.11 -4.14
CA ILE A 58 -18.17 -6.54 -5.21
C ILE A 58 -16.75 -6.32 -4.73
N ILE A 59 -16.55 -5.78 -3.52
CA ILE A 59 -15.21 -5.57 -2.95
C ILE A 59 -14.46 -6.91 -2.90
N LYS A 60 -15.11 -7.96 -2.38
CA LYS A 60 -14.53 -9.30 -2.30
C LYS A 60 -14.20 -9.88 -3.67
N GLN A 61 -15.03 -9.65 -4.68
CA GLN A 61 -14.76 -10.09 -6.04
C GLN A 61 -13.51 -9.41 -6.60
N ILE A 62 -13.44 -8.07 -6.53
CA ILE A 62 -12.28 -7.29 -7.01
C ILE A 62 -11.00 -7.73 -6.29
N LEU A 63 -11.06 -7.98 -4.97
CA LEU A 63 -9.90 -8.47 -4.21
C LEU A 63 -9.49 -9.90 -4.60
N LYS A 64 -10.43 -10.78 -4.97
CA LYS A 64 -10.11 -12.13 -5.46
C LYS A 64 -9.48 -12.11 -6.85
N ASP A 65 -9.87 -11.15 -7.68
CA ASP A 65 -9.33 -11.00 -9.03
C ASP A 65 -7.89 -10.48 -9.02
N LEU A 66 -7.44 -9.88 -7.90
CA LEU A 66 -6.04 -9.54 -7.69
C LEU A 66 -5.22 -10.78 -7.34
N HIS A 67 -4.24 -11.10 -8.18
CA HIS A 67 -3.25 -12.13 -7.88
C HIS A 67 -2.50 -11.82 -6.57
N ASN A 68 -2.07 -12.88 -5.87
CA ASN A 68 -1.25 -12.83 -4.64
C ASN A 68 -1.96 -12.45 -3.34
N LEU A 69 -3.30 -12.46 -3.28
CA LEU A 69 -4.04 -12.30 -2.02
C LEU A 69 -4.51 -13.64 -1.45
N ALA A 70 -4.06 -13.97 -0.24
CA ALA A 70 -4.58 -15.10 0.52
C ALA A 70 -5.98 -14.82 1.08
N SER A 71 -6.78 -15.86 1.31
CA SER A 71 -8.14 -15.73 1.85
C SER A 71 -8.20 -14.91 3.15
N GLY A 72 -7.26 -15.13 4.07
CA GLY A 72 -7.17 -14.38 5.33
C GLY A 72 -6.83 -12.89 5.12
N GLN A 73 -6.07 -12.55 4.08
CA GLN A 73 -5.78 -11.16 3.73
C GLN A 73 -7.03 -10.48 3.18
N ILE A 74 -7.81 -11.17 2.35
CA ILE A 74 -9.07 -10.64 1.81
C ILE A 74 -10.02 -10.28 2.94
N GLU A 75 -10.24 -11.18 3.91
CA GLU A 75 -11.12 -10.90 5.05
C GLU A 75 -10.60 -9.72 5.90
N ARG A 76 -9.28 -9.62 6.09
CA ARG A 76 -8.67 -8.47 6.77
C ARG A 76 -8.92 -7.16 6.01
N PHE A 77 -8.74 -7.15 4.69
CA PHE A 77 -9.03 -5.99 3.86
C PHE A 77 -10.51 -5.61 3.91
N LEU A 78 -11.43 -6.58 3.85
CA LEU A 78 -12.86 -6.30 3.98
C LEU A 78 -13.17 -5.59 5.31
N ALA A 79 -12.63 -6.09 6.42
CA ALA A 79 -12.82 -5.46 7.73
C ALA A 79 -12.29 -4.01 7.79
N LEU A 80 -11.11 -3.76 7.19
CA LEU A 80 -10.50 -2.43 7.16
C LEU A 80 -11.23 -1.46 6.23
N LEU A 81 -11.63 -1.91 5.04
CA LEU A 81 -12.23 -1.07 4.00
C LEU A 81 -13.69 -0.70 4.30
N ILE A 82 -14.44 -1.59 4.97
CA ILE A 82 -15.82 -1.33 5.37
C ILE A 82 -15.86 -0.37 6.56
N ASN A 83 -14.86 -0.42 7.45
CA ASN A 83 -14.79 0.48 8.60
C ASN A 83 -14.34 1.89 8.20
N ARG A 84 -15.32 2.73 7.91
CA ARG A 84 -15.10 4.12 7.46
C ARG A 84 -15.38 5.17 8.53
N THR A 85 -15.31 4.76 9.81
CA THR A 85 -15.49 5.67 10.96
C THR A 85 -14.38 6.72 11.09
N SER A 86 -13.21 6.47 10.51
CA SER A 86 -12.07 7.39 10.43
C SER A 86 -11.15 7.00 9.28
N ALA A 87 -10.12 7.79 8.99
CA ALA A 87 -9.10 7.45 7.99
C ALA A 87 -8.17 6.29 8.42
N GLU A 88 -8.11 5.95 9.72
CA GLU A 88 -7.12 5.02 10.28
C GLU A 88 -7.20 3.59 9.70
N PRO A 89 -8.39 2.95 9.56
CA PRO A 89 -8.49 1.64 8.92
C PRO A 89 -8.02 1.65 7.46
N THR A 90 -8.34 2.71 6.71
CA THR A 90 -7.89 2.89 5.33
C THR A 90 -6.38 3.05 5.22
N LYS A 91 -5.74 3.77 6.16
CA LYS A 91 -4.28 3.84 6.25
C LYS A 91 -3.66 2.48 6.53
N GLU A 92 -4.21 1.71 7.47
CA GLU A 92 -3.69 0.37 7.75
C GLU A 92 -3.84 -0.55 6.53
N ALA A 93 -4.95 -0.44 5.80
CA ALA A 93 -5.13 -1.15 4.54
C ALA A 93 -4.05 -0.75 3.52
N LEU A 94 -3.78 0.55 3.35
CA LEU A 94 -2.74 1.06 2.45
C LEU A 94 -1.36 0.48 2.82
N MET A 95 -0.99 0.56 4.08
CA MET A 95 0.29 0.03 4.58
C MET A 95 0.39 -1.48 4.36
N THR A 96 -0.69 -2.21 4.61
CA THR A 96 -0.76 -3.67 4.35
C THR A 96 -0.60 -3.99 2.87
N ALA A 97 -1.23 -3.22 1.98
CA ALA A 97 -1.10 -3.40 0.53
C ALA A 97 0.32 -3.13 0.02
N ILE A 98 1.02 -2.17 0.62
CA ILE A 98 2.44 -1.90 0.32
C ILE A 98 3.32 -3.08 0.72
N CYS A 99 3.11 -3.66 1.91
CA CYS A 99 3.84 -4.87 2.34
C CYS A 99 3.60 -6.06 1.42
N ILE A 100 2.39 -6.20 0.86
CA ILE A 100 2.07 -7.26 -0.12
C ILE A 100 2.77 -7.00 -1.46
N GLY A 101 3.11 -5.75 -1.76
CA GLY A 101 3.76 -5.36 -3.02
C GLY A 101 2.81 -5.22 -4.20
N SER A 102 1.50 -5.19 -3.97
CA SER A 102 0.49 -5.07 -5.03
C SER A 102 0.21 -3.61 -5.39
N ARG A 103 0.85 -3.11 -6.45
CA ARG A 103 0.62 -1.76 -6.97
C ARG A 103 -0.86 -1.48 -7.31
N PRO A 104 -1.61 -2.36 -7.99
CA PRO A 104 -3.04 -2.12 -8.26
C PRO A 104 -3.84 -1.94 -6.98
N LEU A 105 -3.59 -2.76 -5.95
CA LEU A 105 -4.27 -2.64 -4.66
C LEU A 105 -3.93 -1.32 -3.95
N VAL A 106 -2.66 -0.90 -4.02
CA VAL A 106 -2.25 0.40 -3.51
C VAL A 106 -3.01 1.53 -4.21
N GLU A 107 -3.13 1.49 -5.54
CA GLU A 107 -3.88 2.50 -6.31
C GLU A 107 -5.38 2.49 -5.99
N PHE A 108 -5.97 1.31 -5.81
CA PHE A 108 -7.36 1.14 -5.37
C PHE A 108 -7.60 1.80 -4.01
N ILE A 109 -6.73 1.54 -3.04
CA ILE A 109 -6.87 2.10 -1.69
C ILE A 109 -6.57 3.61 -1.69
N LEU A 110 -5.57 4.06 -2.47
CA LEU A 110 -5.27 5.50 -2.63
C LEU A 110 -6.47 6.28 -3.20
N SER A 111 -7.32 5.65 -4.02
CA SER A 111 -8.54 6.29 -4.52
C SER A 111 -9.57 6.63 -3.43
N LEU A 112 -9.51 5.95 -2.28
CA LEU A 112 -10.41 6.17 -1.14
C LEU A 112 -10.03 7.42 -0.32
N PHE A 113 -8.77 7.87 -0.40
CA PHE A 113 -8.31 9.06 0.33
C PHE A 113 -8.80 10.39 -0.24
N MET A 114 -9.58 10.37 -1.32
CA MET A 114 -10.28 11.58 -1.77
C MET A 114 -11.20 12.17 -0.69
N GLU A 115 -11.61 11.37 0.30
CA GLU A 115 -12.42 11.81 1.44
C GLU A 115 -11.59 12.34 2.61
N TYR A 116 -10.28 12.08 2.61
CA TYR A 116 -9.33 12.44 3.66
C TYR A 116 -8.02 12.96 3.03
N PRO A 117 -8.05 14.09 2.31
CA PRO A 117 -6.90 14.55 1.54
C PRO A 117 -5.68 14.80 2.45
N GLY A 118 -4.55 14.19 2.11
CA GLY A 118 -3.29 14.31 2.84
C GLY A 118 -3.09 13.25 3.92
N GLU A 119 -4.14 12.56 4.37
CA GLU A 119 -4.03 11.48 5.36
C GLU A 119 -3.26 10.28 4.81
N GLU A 120 -3.24 10.09 3.48
CA GLU A 120 -2.45 9.06 2.81
C GLU A 120 -0.94 9.25 2.98
N ARG A 121 -0.47 10.42 3.41
CA ARG A 121 0.96 10.70 3.60
C ARG A 121 1.44 10.39 5.01
N ASN A 122 0.51 10.22 5.94
CA ASN A 122 0.78 10.03 7.35
C ASN A 122 0.81 8.54 7.72
N GLY A 123 1.53 8.22 8.79
CA GLY A 123 1.48 6.88 9.38
C GLY A 123 0.16 6.58 10.09
N CYS A 124 0.01 5.32 10.48
CA CYS A 124 -1.15 4.84 11.24
C CYS A 124 -0.93 5.09 12.74
N ARG A 125 -1.71 5.99 13.36
CA ARG A 125 -1.56 6.32 14.79
C ARG A 125 -2.09 5.21 15.69
N LYS A 126 -3.12 4.50 15.25
CA LYS A 126 -3.83 3.50 16.05
C LYS A 126 -3.52 2.05 15.65
N SER A 127 -2.64 1.84 14.67
CA SER A 127 -2.32 0.49 14.22
C SER A 127 -1.38 -0.20 15.21
N LYS A 128 -1.64 -1.48 15.48
CA LYS A 128 -0.70 -2.36 16.20
C LYS A 128 0.39 -2.91 15.28
N SER A 129 0.18 -2.87 13.98
CA SER A 129 1.06 -3.50 12.98
C SER A 129 2.18 -2.57 12.53
N PHE A 130 1.95 -1.26 12.52
CA PHE A 130 2.85 -0.27 11.95
C PHE A 130 3.21 0.80 12.99
N PRO A 131 4.50 1.17 13.14
CA PRO A 131 4.88 2.31 13.96
C PRO A 131 4.22 3.60 13.48
N MET A 132 3.83 4.47 14.42
CA MET A 132 3.09 5.70 14.10
C MET A 132 3.84 6.67 13.16
N HIS A 133 5.17 6.63 13.17
CA HIS A 133 6.03 7.48 12.35
C HIS A 133 6.28 6.89 10.95
N MET A 134 5.93 5.62 10.73
CA MET A 134 6.16 4.97 9.44
C MET A 134 5.17 5.52 8.41
N THR A 135 5.67 6.26 7.43
CA THR A 135 4.84 6.72 6.31
C THR A 135 4.75 5.66 5.21
N PRO A 136 3.70 5.71 4.36
CA PRO A 136 3.60 4.80 3.21
C PRO A 136 4.82 4.85 2.28
N LEU A 137 5.41 6.03 2.08
CA LEU A 137 6.61 6.18 1.25
C LEU A 137 7.83 5.54 1.91
N MET A 138 8.02 5.74 3.23
CA MET A 138 9.08 5.05 3.98
C MET A 138 8.96 3.53 3.85
N LEU A 139 7.75 3.01 4.04
CA LEU A 139 7.49 1.57 3.95
C LEU A 139 7.73 1.03 2.53
N ALA A 140 7.30 1.75 1.49
CA ALA A 140 7.52 1.34 0.11
C ALA A 140 9.02 1.27 -0.24
N CYS A 141 9.81 2.21 0.29
CA CYS A 141 11.27 2.20 0.15
C CYS A 141 11.89 1.00 0.89
N ILE A 142 11.45 0.70 2.12
CA ILE A 142 11.93 -0.46 2.89
C ILE A 142 11.61 -1.77 2.17
N CYS A 143 10.42 -1.88 1.58
CA CYS A 143 10.02 -3.05 0.78
C CYS A 143 10.70 -3.13 -0.59
N ASN A 144 11.59 -2.18 -0.93
CA ASN A 144 12.33 -2.12 -2.20
C ASN A 144 11.42 -2.24 -3.45
N ASN A 145 10.20 -1.72 -3.40
CA ASN A 145 9.25 -1.80 -4.51
C ASN A 145 9.22 -0.48 -5.29
N PHE A 146 10.11 -0.34 -6.27
CA PHE A 146 10.25 0.87 -7.09
C PHE A 146 8.94 1.29 -7.77
N SER A 147 8.09 0.34 -8.17
CA SER A 147 6.81 0.65 -8.82
C SER A 147 5.85 1.38 -7.88
N ILE A 148 5.80 0.97 -6.60
CA ILE A 148 4.98 1.61 -5.57
C ILE A 148 5.61 2.93 -5.14
N VAL A 149 6.94 2.97 -4.95
CA VAL A 149 7.67 4.20 -4.63
C VAL A 149 7.38 5.28 -5.68
N GLN A 150 7.49 4.94 -6.97
CA GLN A 150 7.17 5.83 -8.07
C GLN A 150 5.70 6.30 -8.02
N CYS A 151 4.75 5.38 -7.77
CA CYS A 151 3.33 5.72 -7.65
C CYS A 151 3.06 6.73 -6.53
N LEU A 152 3.69 6.56 -5.37
CA LEU A 152 3.56 7.47 -4.23
C LEU A 152 4.23 8.83 -4.51
N LEU A 153 5.41 8.85 -5.13
CA LEU A 153 6.11 10.08 -5.50
C LEU A 153 5.31 10.90 -6.53
N LEU A 154 4.69 10.25 -7.52
CA LEU A 154 3.82 10.91 -8.50
C LEU A 154 2.61 11.59 -7.82
N ARG A 155 2.14 11.03 -6.70
CA ARG A 155 1.06 11.59 -5.86
C ARG A 155 1.56 12.59 -4.81
N LYS A 156 2.79 13.10 -4.97
CA LYS A 156 3.39 14.12 -4.09
C LYS A 156 3.57 13.67 -2.65
N HIS A 157 3.76 12.37 -2.41
CA HIS A 157 4.26 11.90 -1.12
C HIS A 157 5.71 12.35 -0.94
N TYR A 158 6.06 12.70 0.28
CA TYR A 158 7.40 13.14 0.65
C TYR A 158 7.74 12.59 2.04
N MET A 159 9.03 12.55 2.37
CA MET A 159 9.51 12.24 3.72
C MET A 159 10.17 13.49 4.28
N GLN A 160 9.80 13.85 5.51
CA GLN A 160 10.51 14.89 6.24
C GLN A 160 11.84 14.32 6.72
N LEU A 161 12.92 15.08 6.51
CA LEU A 161 14.22 14.71 7.04
C LEU A 161 14.18 14.80 8.57
N PRO A 162 14.75 13.81 9.28
CA PRO A 162 14.88 13.92 10.73
C PRO A 162 15.73 15.15 11.05
N HIS A 163 15.33 15.85 12.12
CA HIS A 163 16.13 16.94 12.64
C HIS A 163 17.45 16.38 13.18
N ARG A 164 18.46 17.25 13.29
CA ARG A 164 19.71 16.85 13.95
C ARG A 164 19.44 16.54 15.43
N PRO A 165 20.22 15.66 16.06
CA PRO A 165 20.04 15.32 17.48
C PRO A 165 20.13 16.53 18.42
N ASP A 166 20.82 17.60 18.01
CA ASP A 166 21.00 18.86 18.75
C ASP A 166 19.96 19.94 18.40
N CYS A 167 18.94 19.61 17.60
CA CYS A 167 17.93 20.56 17.18
C CYS A 167 16.99 20.90 18.35
N LYS A 168 16.89 22.20 18.65
CA LYS A 168 16.01 22.74 19.71
C LYS A 168 14.61 23.09 19.23
N PHE A 169 14.37 22.97 17.92
CA PHE A 169 13.15 23.38 17.22
C PHE A 169 12.72 22.31 16.23
#